data_AF-A0A8S4AXW9-F1
#
_entry.id   AF-A0A8S4AXW9-F1
#
_cell.length_a   1.000
_cell.length_b   1.000
_cell.length_c   1.000
_cell.angle_alpha   90.00
_cell.angle_beta   90.00
_cell.angle_gamma   90.00
#
_symmetry.space_group_name_H-M   'P 1'
#
loop_
_entity.id
_entity.type
_entity.pdbx_description
1 polymer ?
#
loop_
_entity_poly.entity_id
_entity_poly.type
_entity_poly.pdbx_seq_one_letter_code
_entity_poly.pdbx_strand_id
1 'polypeptide(L)'
;MIRFHCLLVLFFSLVSSVPSYYYQSRACCSFKGPHFESTEYILVFSLNKHEMVEYNSTRGNWTGFTAFSVMVANDFHNNPRNAPLRNLEKKLLCEKNMDFIKSLGNLTTAPTVNIKLLKQPDGRHQALLVCSAYNFYPKKIQMTWLRNNEDVTSGLTYSDVMADGDLYFQIHSFLEYTPSVGETITCVVEHASLSEPKLIIWDNSLPAKKHIQVIVGVSGLVLGIVLMSSGLIYYKRKSAANTTVSQVCVFTEESHQLCHIFGCFDSSDTQVIVTLDDDELYHVDFKKHSLVWENKIPSFLRVEWPYKYEEWYRDVCKRKAYIWTPDKSATRSEAPPETVIYPRDGVIEEEDNTLICFINKFFPPVINIKWTKNDEEVTVKDAFIKSIANPDGTFHVFSYLNFIPKQGDIYSCTVEHEALEEPLTRFWEVETEESNGLAVFCAVGLFVGLVGVAGGTFFFYHSLLGAEPWNRQRRDMEEMQRHHSV
;
A
#
# COMPACT_ATOMS: atom_id res chain seq x y z
N MET A 1 -72.75 -1.75 15.57
CA MET A 1 -72.54 -0.44 16.23
C MET A 1 -71.59 -0.68 17.40
N ILE A 2 -70.42 -0.06 17.54
CA ILE A 2 -69.65 0.87 16.68
C ILE A 2 -68.20 0.35 16.62
N ARG A 3 -67.50 0.47 15.49
CA ARG A 3 -66.08 0.06 15.38
C ARG A 3 -65.15 1.16 15.90
N PHE A 4 -64.57 0.98 17.08
CA PHE A 4 -63.38 1.74 17.49
C PHE A 4 -62.21 1.36 16.58
N HIS A 5 -61.66 2.34 15.86
CA HIS A 5 -60.36 2.20 15.20
C HIS A 5 -59.30 2.72 16.17
N CYS A 6 -58.48 1.84 16.73
CA CYS A 6 -57.22 2.25 17.36
C CYS A 6 -56.25 2.68 16.26
N LEU A 7 -56.30 3.96 15.88
CA LEU A 7 -55.19 4.62 15.20
C LEU A 7 -54.05 4.73 16.21
N LEU A 8 -53.21 3.70 16.25
CA LEU A 8 -51.98 3.67 17.02
C LEU A 8 -50.98 4.59 16.30
N VAL A 9 -51.14 5.90 16.53
CA VAL A 9 -50.22 6.92 16.02
C VAL A 9 -48.88 6.69 16.68
N LEU A 10 -48.00 5.99 15.98
CA LEU A 10 -46.58 5.99 16.28
C LEU A 10 -46.10 7.43 16.16
N PHE A 11 -45.99 8.10 17.31
CA PHE A 11 -45.07 9.21 17.47
C PHE A 11 -43.66 8.64 17.30
N PHE A 12 -43.25 8.46 16.04
CA PHE A 12 -41.85 8.64 15.69
C PHE A 12 -41.51 10.04 16.16
N SER A 13 -40.77 10.09 17.27
CA SER A 13 -40.13 11.31 17.70
C SER A 13 -39.08 11.64 16.65
N LEU A 14 -39.50 12.43 15.65
CA LEU A 14 -38.63 13.27 14.85
C LEU A 14 -37.99 14.30 15.78
N VAL A 15 -37.07 13.80 16.62
CA VAL A 15 -35.94 14.57 17.09
C VAL A 15 -35.16 14.87 15.83
N SER A 16 -35.51 15.97 15.18
CA SER A 16 -34.63 16.63 14.24
C SER A 16 -33.39 17.00 15.05
N SER A 17 -32.37 16.14 15.00
CA SER A 17 -31.05 16.46 15.49
C SER A 17 -30.65 17.77 14.86
N VAL A 18 -30.47 18.81 15.68
CA VAL A 18 -29.97 20.09 15.20
C VAL A 18 -28.63 19.78 14.53
N PRO A 19 -28.45 20.08 13.22
CA PRO A 19 -27.25 19.63 12.51
C PRO A 19 -26.01 20.16 13.22
N SER A 20 -25.24 19.26 13.82
CA SER A 20 -24.10 19.68 14.62
C SER A 20 -23.01 20.17 13.69
N TYR A 21 -22.62 21.43 13.86
CA TYR A 21 -21.41 21.93 13.22
C TYR A 21 -20.21 21.14 13.79
N TYR A 22 -19.23 20.89 12.92
CA TYR A 22 -17.94 20.36 13.30
C TYR A 22 -16.92 21.49 13.22
N TYR A 23 -16.44 21.91 14.39
CA TYR A 23 -15.38 22.90 14.51
C TYR A 23 -14.02 22.20 14.64
N GLN A 24 -13.02 22.68 13.91
CA GLN A 24 -11.66 22.17 13.96
C GLN A 24 -10.65 23.29 14.22
N SER A 25 -9.59 22.95 14.94
CA SER A 25 -8.39 23.77 15.15
C SER A 25 -7.17 22.92 14.82
N ARG A 26 -6.42 23.28 13.77
CA ARG A 26 -5.19 22.59 13.32
C ARG A 26 -4.00 23.48 13.64
N ALA A 27 -3.18 23.07 14.62
CA ALA A 27 -2.02 23.81 15.13
C ALA A 27 -0.73 23.08 14.72
N CYS A 28 -0.06 23.56 13.67
CA CYS A 28 1.09 22.90 13.05
C CYS A 28 2.40 23.65 13.27
N CYS A 29 3.48 22.89 13.43
CA CYS A 29 4.86 23.31 13.57
C CYS A 29 5.69 22.67 12.44
N SER A 30 6.10 23.46 11.45
CA SER A 30 6.99 23.02 10.37
C SER A 30 8.44 23.37 10.70
N PHE A 31 9.29 22.36 10.76
CA PHE A 31 10.72 22.44 11.05
C PHE A 31 11.50 22.17 9.76
N LYS A 32 12.52 22.98 9.45
CA LYS A 32 13.35 22.83 8.25
C LYS A 32 14.83 22.82 8.62
N GLY A 33 15.59 21.97 7.92
CA GLY A 33 17.01 21.74 8.16
C GLY A 33 17.27 20.67 9.24
N PRO A 34 18.44 20.01 9.21
CA PRO A 34 18.74 18.83 10.02
C PRO A 34 18.81 19.11 11.54
N HIS A 35 18.85 20.37 11.95
CA HIS A 35 18.85 20.76 13.37
C HIS A 35 17.62 21.61 13.75
N PHE A 36 16.68 21.82 12.82
CA PHE A 36 15.49 22.67 12.92
C PHE A 36 15.82 24.17 12.97
N GLU A 37 16.79 24.57 12.15
CA GLU A 37 17.34 25.91 11.99
C GLU A 37 16.26 26.98 11.71
N SER A 38 15.13 26.58 11.10
CA SER A 38 13.91 27.40 11.09
C SER A 38 12.69 26.59 11.53
N THR A 39 11.80 27.25 12.28
CA THR A 39 10.54 26.68 12.78
C THR A 39 9.40 27.65 12.50
N GLU A 40 8.47 27.26 11.65
CA GLU A 40 7.25 27.99 11.33
C GLU A 40 6.06 27.38 12.08
N TYR A 41 5.27 28.21 12.75
CA TYR A 41 4.04 27.81 13.44
C TYR A 41 2.83 28.40 12.72
N ILE A 42 1.84 27.57 12.40
CA ILE A 42 0.59 27.91 11.74
C ILE A 42 -0.57 27.40 12.59
N LEU A 43 -1.61 28.21 12.77
CA LEU A 43 -2.85 27.81 13.44
C LEU A 43 -4.05 28.15 12.56
N VAL A 44 -4.74 27.12 12.07
CA VAL A 44 -5.99 27.25 11.30
C VAL A 44 -7.18 26.93 12.20
N PHE A 45 -8.23 27.74 12.13
CA PHE A 45 -9.55 27.44 12.67
C PHE A 45 -10.54 27.24 11.51
N SER A 46 -11.28 26.13 11.53
CA SER A 46 -12.18 25.70 10.45
C SER A 46 -13.56 25.29 10.96
N LEU A 47 -14.60 25.46 10.14
CA LEU A 47 -15.97 25.04 10.42
C LEU A 47 -16.51 24.21 9.24
N ASN A 48 -16.95 22.98 9.48
CA ASN A 48 -17.45 22.07 8.43
C ASN A 48 -16.50 21.98 7.21
N LYS A 49 -15.21 21.67 7.46
CA LYS A 49 -14.05 21.76 6.53
C LYS A 49 -13.65 23.15 6.02
N HIS A 50 -14.51 24.16 6.07
CA HIS A 50 -14.18 25.49 5.54
C HIS A 50 -13.18 26.18 6.48
N GLU A 51 -12.00 26.55 5.99
CA GLU A 51 -11.04 27.34 6.77
C GLU A 51 -11.61 28.74 7.01
N MET A 52 -11.76 29.11 8.28
CA MET A 52 -12.31 30.41 8.67
C MET A 52 -11.17 31.43 8.78
N VAL A 53 -10.14 31.12 9.58
CA VAL A 53 -9.01 32.03 9.82
C VAL A 53 -7.71 31.26 10.09
N GLU A 54 -6.60 31.78 9.58
CA GLU A 54 -5.23 31.30 9.82
C GLU A 54 -4.44 32.34 10.64
N TYR A 55 -3.62 31.90 11.60
CA TYR A 55 -2.47 32.66 12.11
C TYR A 55 -1.17 32.04 11.59
N ASN A 56 -0.25 32.88 11.11
CA ASN A 56 1.09 32.45 10.68
C ASN A 56 2.18 33.18 11.49
N SER A 57 3.10 32.42 12.12
CA SER A 57 4.14 33.00 12.98
C SER A 57 5.25 33.75 12.23
N THR A 58 5.43 33.48 10.94
CA THR A 58 6.44 34.11 10.07
C THR A 58 5.93 35.47 9.57
N ARG A 59 4.63 35.55 9.23
CA ARG A 59 3.91 36.78 8.91
C ARG A 59 3.53 37.60 10.14
N GLY A 60 3.41 36.95 11.31
CA GLY A 60 3.05 37.56 12.59
C GLY A 60 1.59 38.01 12.69
N ASN A 61 0.72 37.63 11.76
CA ASN A 61 -0.64 38.15 11.63
C ASN A 61 -1.71 37.04 11.45
N TRP A 62 -2.97 37.47 11.50
CA TRP A 62 -4.14 36.63 11.19
C TRP A 62 -4.67 36.95 9.79
N THR A 63 -5.11 35.93 9.06
CA THR A 63 -5.75 36.04 7.73
C THR A 63 -7.12 35.37 7.79
N GLY A 64 -8.20 36.11 7.53
CA GLY A 64 -9.56 35.55 7.42
C GLY A 64 -9.93 35.27 5.96
N PHE A 65 -10.63 34.17 5.71
CA PHE A 65 -10.99 33.71 4.36
C PHE A 65 -12.45 33.99 3.96
N THR A 66 -13.32 34.39 4.89
CA THR A 66 -14.71 34.79 4.64
C THR A 66 -14.94 36.26 5.00
N ALA A 67 -16.01 36.87 4.51
CA ALA A 67 -16.35 38.26 4.83
C ALA A 67 -16.59 38.49 6.34
N PHE A 68 -17.05 37.47 7.07
CA PHE A 68 -17.19 37.50 8.53
C PHE A 68 -15.85 37.24 9.23
N SER A 69 -15.09 36.23 8.80
CA SER A 69 -13.84 35.87 9.48
C SER A 69 -12.72 36.89 9.28
N VAL A 70 -12.74 37.71 8.22
CA VAL A 70 -11.88 38.90 8.08
C VAL A 70 -12.12 39.91 9.22
N MET A 71 -13.36 40.06 9.69
CA MET A 71 -13.65 40.92 10.86
C MET A 71 -13.06 40.31 12.13
N VAL A 72 -13.27 39.00 12.35
CA VAL A 72 -12.70 38.26 13.49
C VAL A 72 -11.17 38.25 13.48
N ALA A 73 -10.53 38.18 12.31
CA ALA A 73 -9.08 38.27 12.14
C ALA A 73 -8.53 39.64 12.59
N ASN A 74 -9.23 40.73 12.24
CA ASN A 74 -8.89 42.08 12.70
C ASN A 74 -9.05 42.22 14.22
N ASP A 75 -10.15 41.71 14.80
CA ASP A 75 -10.34 41.67 16.26
C ASP A 75 -9.24 40.83 16.95
N PHE A 76 -8.82 39.72 16.33
CA PHE A 76 -7.74 38.90 16.86
C PHE A 76 -6.37 39.61 16.76
N HIS A 77 -6.10 40.38 15.71
CA HIS A 77 -4.88 41.18 15.57
C HIS A 77 -4.84 42.34 16.59
N ASN A 78 -5.96 43.05 16.77
CA ASN A 78 -6.05 44.20 17.67
C ASN A 78 -6.07 43.82 19.17
N ASN A 79 -6.32 42.56 19.52
CA ASN A 79 -6.35 42.10 20.91
C ASN A 79 -4.93 41.86 21.46
N PRO A 80 -4.45 42.65 22.45
CA PRO A 80 -3.07 42.58 22.94
C PRO A 80 -2.73 41.26 23.66
N ARG A 81 -3.71 40.41 23.96
CA ARG A 81 -3.47 39.08 24.55
C ARG A 81 -3.10 38.02 23.50
N ASN A 82 -3.41 38.23 22.22
CA ASN A 82 -3.19 37.20 21.20
C ASN A 82 -1.72 36.98 20.88
N ALA A 83 -0.93 38.01 20.60
CA ALA A 83 0.50 37.81 20.27
C ALA A 83 1.30 37.10 21.39
N PRO A 84 1.15 37.45 22.69
CA PRO A 84 1.74 36.66 23.78
C PRO A 84 1.27 35.21 23.82
N LEU A 85 -0.02 34.95 23.54
CA LEU A 85 -0.59 33.60 23.51
C LEU A 85 -0.07 32.77 22.33
N ARG A 86 0.02 33.34 21.12
CA ARG A 86 0.62 32.70 19.94
C ARG A 86 2.08 32.31 20.19
N ASN A 87 2.85 33.19 20.84
CA ASN A 87 4.25 32.92 21.19
C ASN A 87 4.37 31.83 22.27
N LEU A 88 3.50 31.82 23.27
CA LEU A 88 3.45 30.76 24.28
C LEU A 88 3.11 29.40 23.65
N GLU A 89 2.13 29.35 22.75
CA GLU A 89 1.73 28.11 22.07
C GLU A 89 2.80 27.62 21.09
N LYS A 90 3.44 28.49 20.30
CA LYS A 90 4.63 28.13 19.50
C LYS A 90 5.74 27.50 20.36
N LYS A 91 5.98 28.06 21.55
CA LYS A 91 6.97 27.52 22.48
C LYS A 91 6.57 26.18 23.11
N LEU A 92 5.29 25.97 23.39
CA LEU A 92 4.79 24.72 23.98
C LEU A 92 4.62 23.59 22.97
N LEU A 93 4.20 23.90 21.74
CA LEU A 93 3.93 22.93 20.68
C LEU A 93 5.15 22.65 19.80
N CYS A 94 5.95 23.66 19.48
CA CYS A 94 7.09 23.50 18.57
C CYS A 94 8.39 23.31 19.35
N GLU A 95 8.83 24.35 20.09
CA GLU A 95 10.17 24.36 20.72
C GLU A 95 10.37 23.19 21.71
N LYS A 96 9.36 22.85 22.52
CA LYS A 96 9.46 21.75 23.49
C LYS A 96 9.46 20.35 22.89
N ASN A 97 8.94 20.18 21.67
CA ASN A 97 8.83 18.87 21.03
C ASN A 97 10.02 18.54 20.12
N MET A 98 10.96 19.47 19.91
CA MET A 98 12.09 19.29 18.99
C MET A 98 12.94 18.05 19.31
N ASP A 99 13.29 17.83 20.58
CA ASP A 99 14.12 16.69 20.98
C ASP A 99 13.37 15.34 20.87
N PHE A 100 12.05 15.37 21.06
CA PHE A 100 11.18 14.22 20.86
C PHE A 100 11.05 13.88 19.37
N ILE A 101 10.86 14.87 18.48
CA ILE A 101 10.83 14.67 17.02
C ILE A 101 12.19 14.14 16.53
N LYS A 102 13.31 14.71 17.00
CA LYS A 102 14.66 14.19 16.70
C LYS A 102 14.85 12.75 17.20
N SER A 103 14.24 12.38 18.32
CA SER A 103 14.25 11.00 18.81
C SER A 103 13.42 10.06 17.93
N LEU A 104 12.33 10.55 17.33
CA LEU A 104 11.51 9.78 16.37
C LEU A 104 12.16 9.68 14.98
N GLY A 105 12.84 10.71 14.49
CA GLY A 105 13.55 10.67 13.20
C GLY A 105 14.68 9.63 13.16
N ASN A 106 15.27 9.31 14.31
CA ASN A 106 16.22 8.21 14.46
C ASN A 106 15.57 6.81 14.40
N LEU A 107 14.25 6.70 14.51
CA LEU A 107 13.52 5.46 14.27
C LEU A 107 13.30 5.33 12.76
N THR A 108 14.07 4.45 12.12
CA THR A 108 13.82 4.07 10.72
C THR A 108 13.91 2.55 10.59
N THR A 109 13.19 1.95 9.65
CA THR A 109 13.25 0.50 9.39
C THR A 109 13.10 0.22 7.90
N ALA A 110 14.00 -0.63 7.38
CA ALA A 110 14.13 -0.86 5.95
C ALA A 110 13.08 -1.82 5.39
N PRO A 111 12.45 -1.49 4.23
CA PRO A 111 11.40 -2.31 3.66
C PRO A 111 11.89 -3.73 3.34
N THR A 112 11.12 -4.72 3.77
CA THR A 112 11.19 -6.08 3.27
C THR A 112 10.46 -6.10 1.92
N VAL A 113 11.24 -6.16 0.83
CA VAL A 113 10.70 -6.06 -0.54
C VAL A 113 10.75 -7.43 -1.21
N ASN A 114 9.65 -7.83 -1.86
CA ASN A 114 9.61 -8.99 -2.75
C ASN A 114 8.82 -8.67 -4.02
N ILE A 115 9.11 -9.42 -5.10
CA ILE A 115 8.33 -9.38 -6.34
C ILE A 115 7.60 -10.72 -6.51
N LYS A 116 6.33 -10.67 -6.91
CA LYS A 116 5.51 -11.85 -7.27
C LYS A 116 4.86 -11.63 -8.64
N LEU A 117 4.66 -12.71 -9.38
CA LEU A 117 3.86 -12.72 -10.62
C LEU A 117 2.42 -13.09 -10.28
N LEU A 118 1.51 -12.12 -10.36
CA LEU A 118 0.07 -12.38 -10.35
C LEU A 118 -0.41 -12.70 -11.77
N LYS A 119 -1.28 -13.70 -11.88
CA LYS A 119 -2.01 -14.04 -13.11
C LYS A 119 -3.47 -13.67 -12.90
N GLN A 120 -4.05 -12.92 -13.82
CA GLN A 120 -5.49 -12.67 -13.78
C GLN A 120 -6.27 -13.88 -14.33
N PRO A 121 -7.42 -14.27 -13.73
CA PRO A 121 -8.09 -15.55 -14.05
C PRO A 121 -8.52 -15.74 -15.51
N ASP A 122 -8.94 -14.66 -16.20
CA ASP A 122 -9.51 -14.72 -17.56
C ASP A 122 -8.47 -14.99 -18.66
N GLY A 123 -7.16 -14.86 -18.37
CA GLY A 123 -6.07 -15.09 -19.34
C GLY A 123 -6.03 -14.14 -20.55
N ARG A 124 -6.98 -13.21 -20.68
CA ARG A 124 -7.04 -12.17 -21.72
C ARG A 124 -6.30 -10.88 -21.35
N HIS A 125 -6.14 -10.61 -20.06
CA HIS A 125 -5.40 -9.47 -19.56
C HIS A 125 -3.91 -9.83 -19.40
N GLN A 126 -3.04 -8.83 -19.49
CA GLN A 126 -1.60 -9.04 -19.26
C GLN A 126 -1.35 -9.57 -17.85
N ALA A 127 -0.29 -10.36 -17.67
CA ALA A 127 0.13 -10.74 -16.33
C ALA A 127 0.63 -9.50 -15.56
N LEU A 128 0.56 -9.52 -14.23
CA LEU A 128 1.03 -8.42 -13.40
C LEU A 128 2.24 -8.87 -12.59
N LEU A 129 3.35 -8.15 -12.69
CA LEU A 129 4.38 -8.19 -11.67
C LEU A 129 4.00 -7.24 -10.54
N VAL A 130 4.01 -7.73 -9.31
CA VAL A 130 3.73 -6.94 -8.11
C VAL A 130 4.97 -6.90 -7.26
N CYS A 131 5.52 -5.71 -7.09
CA CYS A 131 6.56 -5.44 -6.11
C CYS A 131 5.88 -4.94 -4.84
N SER A 132 6.04 -5.69 -3.75
CA SER A 132 5.46 -5.37 -2.45
C SER A 132 6.58 -5.02 -1.48
N ALA A 133 6.52 -3.81 -0.93
CA ALA A 133 7.35 -3.38 0.19
C ALA A 133 6.54 -3.50 1.49
N TYR A 134 7.11 -4.17 2.48
CA TYR A 134 6.51 -4.45 3.80
C TYR A 134 7.42 -3.96 4.91
N ASN A 135 6.89 -3.84 6.14
CA ASN A 135 7.64 -3.65 7.37
C ASN A 135 8.60 -2.43 7.36
N PHE A 136 8.20 -1.30 6.74
CA PHE A 136 9.01 -0.07 6.70
C PHE A 136 8.44 1.08 7.54
N TYR A 137 9.32 2.02 7.92
CA TYR A 137 8.98 3.27 8.59
C TYR A 137 10.11 4.29 8.36
N PRO A 138 9.84 5.58 8.04
CA PRO A 138 8.53 6.26 8.01
C PRO A 138 7.66 5.94 6.78
N LYS A 139 6.41 6.45 6.75
CA LYS A 139 5.44 6.22 5.66
C LYS A 139 5.93 6.64 4.27
N LYS A 140 6.85 7.62 4.19
CA LYS A 140 7.36 8.18 2.93
C LYS A 140 8.34 7.21 2.24
N ILE A 141 7.83 6.53 1.22
CA ILE A 141 8.54 5.59 0.36
C ILE A 141 8.32 5.95 -1.11
N GLN A 142 9.30 5.66 -1.97
CA GLN A 142 9.19 5.78 -3.42
C GLN A 142 9.53 4.44 -4.06
N MET A 143 8.72 4.02 -5.03
CA MET A 143 8.91 2.76 -5.76
C MET A 143 8.82 3.04 -7.26
N THR A 144 9.76 2.51 -8.03
CA THR A 144 9.76 2.58 -9.50
C THR A 144 10.16 1.23 -10.10
N TRP A 145 10.02 1.09 -11.41
CA TRP A 145 10.40 -0.12 -12.14
C TRP A 145 11.39 0.23 -13.24
N LEU A 146 12.46 -0.57 -13.34
CA LEU A 146 13.36 -0.58 -14.49
C LEU A 146 13.05 -1.78 -15.37
N ARG A 147 13.03 -1.58 -16.69
CA ARG A 147 13.05 -2.63 -17.71
C ARG A 147 14.34 -2.46 -18.51
N ASN A 148 15.22 -3.46 -18.47
CA ASN A 148 16.56 -3.42 -19.08
C ASN A 148 17.43 -2.23 -18.62
N ASN A 149 17.26 -1.78 -17.37
CA ASN A 149 17.90 -0.59 -16.79
C ASN A 149 17.42 0.77 -17.36
N GLU A 150 16.24 0.81 -17.97
CA GLU A 150 15.52 2.04 -18.36
C GLU A 150 14.21 2.18 -17.55
N ASP A 151 13.83 3.40 -17.18
CA ASP A 151 12.63 3.68 -16.37
C ASP A 151 11.31 3.34 -17.09
N VAL A 152 10.46 2.56 -16.44
CA VAL A 152 9.11 2.26 -16.93
C VAL A 152 8.15 3.37 -16.51
N THR A 153 7.40 3.90 -17.48
CA THR A 153 6.48 5.06 -17.29
C THR A 153 5.03 4.77 -17.69
N SER A 154 4.72 3.54 -18.11
CA SER A 154 3.40 3.12 -18.60
C SER A 154 3.08 1.69 -18.14
N GLY A 155 1.79 1.36 -18.00
CA GLY A 155 1.36 0.07 -17.46
C GLY A 155 1.66 -0.09 -15.97
N LEU A 156 1.71 1.02 -15.23
CA LEU A 156 1.98 1.06 -13.80
C LEU A 156 0.72 1.41 -12.99
N THR A 157 0.60 0.84 -11.80
CA THR A 157 -0.42 1.18 -10.79
C THR A 157 0.18 0.99 -9.40
N TYR A 158 -0.33 1.69 -8.40
CA TYR A 158 0.14 1.63 -7.01
C TYR A 158 -1.05 1.48 -6.07
N SER A 159 -0.88 0.78 -4.95
CA SER A 159 -1.79 0.90 -3.81
C SER A 159 -1.51 2.20 -3.05
N ASP A 160 -2.45 2.60 -2.19
CA ASP A 160 -2.12 3.49 -1.07
C ASP A 160 -1.05 2.85 -0.16
N VAL A 161 -0.37 3.67 0.65
CA VAL A 161 0.48 3.19 1.74
C VAL A 161 -0.40 2.82 2.94
N MET A 162 -0.44 1.54 3.27
CA MET A 162 -1.30 0.95 4.30
C MET A 162 -0.48 0.56 5.53
N ALA A 163 -1.13 0.37 6.69
CA ALA A 163 -0.46 -0.18 7.86
C ALA A 163 -0.24 -1.69 7.70
N ASP A 164 0.98 -2.15 7.99
CA ASP A 164 1.39 -3.56 8.07
C ASP A 164 1.21 -4.11 9.50
N GLY A 165 1.04 -3.19 10.46
CA GLY A 165 0.82 -3.44 11.88
C GLY A 165 1.09 -2.17 12.70
N ASP A 166 1.19 -2.33 14.01
CA ASP A 166 1.32 -1.27 15.02
C ASP A 166 2.49 -0.27 14.86
N LEU A 167 3.45 -0.54 13.97
CA LEU A 167 4.71 0.23 13.78
C LEU A 167 5.07 0.48 12.32
N TYR A 168 4.63 -0.36 11.38
CA TYR A 168 5.16 -0.37 10.03
C TYR A 168 4.09 -0.18 8.95
N PHE A 169 4.55 0.21 7.77
CA PHE A 169 3.77 0.36 6.57
C PHE A 169 4.07 -0.72 5.53
N GLN A 170 3.11 -0.91 4.63
CA GLN A 170 3.23 -1.68 3.40
C GLN A 170 2.66 -0.90 2.19
N ILE A 171 3.20 -1.16 1.00
CA ILE A 171 2.70 -0.64 -0.27
C ILE A 171 3.01 -1.65 -1.40
N HIS A 172 2.17 -1.67 -2.43
CA HIS A 172 2.31 -2.52 -3.59
C HIS A 172 2.37 -1.67 -4.87
N SER A 173 3.38 -1.91 -5.70
CA SER A 173 3.47 -1.39 -7.06
C SER A 173 3.22 -2.52 -8.05
N PHE A 174 2.39 -2.27 -9.06
CA PHE A 174 1.92 -3.21 -10.06
C PHE A 174 2.42 -2.79 -11.44
N LEU A 175 2.96 -3.73 -12.21
CA LEU A 175 3.49 -3.54 -13.56
C LEU A 175 2.85 -4.53 -14.54
N GLU A 176 2.27 -4.02 -15.62
CA GLU A 176 1.86 -4.81 -16.79
C GLU A 176 3.07 -5.53 -17.40
N TYR A 177 2.98 -6.87 -17.38
CA TYR A 177 4.07 -7.76 -17.72
C TYR A 177 3.70 -8.67 -18.89
N THR A 178 4.21 -8.28 -20.06
CA THR A 178 4.30 -9.15 -21.25
C THR A 178 5.75 -9.63 -21.37
N PRO A 179 6.05 -10.93 -21.13
CA PRO A 179 7.41 -11.43 -20.99
C PRO A 179 8.20 -11.36 -22.32
N SER A 180 9.42 -10.82 -22.24
CA SER A 180 10.33 -10.63 -23.36
C SER A 180 11.63 -11.42 -23.19
N VAL A 181 12.15 -11.99 -24.29
CA VAL A 181 13.32 -12.89 -24.24
C VAL A 181 14.59 -12.13 -23.84
N GLY A 182 15.17 -12.50 -22.70
CA GLY A 182 16.41 -11.91 -22.18
C GLY A 182 16.24 -10.55 -21.51
N GLU A 183 15.01 -10.17 -21.15
CA GLU A 183 14.77 -8.94 -20.38
C GLU A 183 15.24 -9.05 -18.92
N THR A 184 15.56 -7.90 -18.32
CA THR A 184 15.70 -7.75 -16.87
C THR A 184 14.62 -6.80 -16.38
N ILE A 185 13.75 -7.25 -15.47
CA ILE A 185 12.83 -6.38 -14.74
C ILE A 185 13.35 -6.18 -13.32
N THR A 186 13.43 -4.94 -12.85
CA THR A 186 13.90 -4.61 -11.49
C THR A 186 12.91 -3.66 -10.84
N CYS A 187 12.47 -3.98 -9.63
CA CYS A 187 11.80 -3.01 -8.75
C CYS A 187 12.87 -2.23 -7.98
N VAL A 188 12.73 -0.90 -7.97
CA VAL A 188 13.60 0.03 -7.24
C VAL A 188 12.80 0.58 -6.06
N VAL A 189 13.38 0.55 -4.85
CA VAL A 189 12.74 1.06 -3.65
C VAL A 189 13.64 2.05 -2.94
N GLU A 190 13.19 3.31 -2.86
CA GLU A 190 13.82 4.42 -2.17
C GLU A 190 13.05 4.73 -0.88
N HIS A 191 13.76 4.87 0.24
CA HIS A 191 13.17 5.02 1.56
C HIS A 191 14.19 5.64 2.53
N ALA A 192 13.76 6.45 3.50
CA ALA A 192 14.66 7.22 4.37
C ALA A 192 15.65 6.37 5.20
N SER A 193 15.34 5.08 5.43
CA SER A 193 16.25 4.14 6.10
C SER A 193 17.36 3.56 5.20
N LEU A 194 17.40 3.92 3.91
CA LEU A 194 18.26 3.32 2.90
C LEU A 194 19.22 4.38 2.35
N SER A 195 20.53 4.16 2.51
CA SER A 195 21.55 5.06 1.95
C SER A 195 21.66 4.99 0.42
N GLU A 196 21.16 3.91 -0.19
CA GLU A 196 21.12 3.67 -1.63
C GLU A 196 19.81 2.95 -1.99
N PRO A 197 19.25 3.15 -3.20
CA PRO A 197 18.00 2.50 -3.62
C PRO A 197 18.10 0.97 -3.59
N LYS A 198 17.12 0.31 -2.98
CA LYS A 198 17.07 -1.16 -2.88
C LYS A 198 16.54 -1.75 -4.19
N LEU A 199 17.44 -2.37 -4.95
CA LEU A 199 17.15 -3.02 -6.23
C LEU A 199 16.76 -4.49 -6.01
N ILE A 200 15.51 -4.86 -6.38
CA ILE A 200 15.05 -6.25 -6.42
C ILE A 200 14.84 -6.65 -7.88
N ILE A 201 15.64 -7.59 -8.37
CA ILE A 201 15.50 -8.15 -9.73
C ILE A 201 14.42 -9.23 -9.70
N TRP A 202 13.50 -9.21 -10.66
CA TRP A 202 12.55 -10.29 -10.89
C TRP A 202 13.29 -11.50 -11.48
N ASP A 203 13.40 -12.56 -10.69
CA ASP A 203 13.89 -13.84 -11.19
C ASP A 203 12.74 -14.61 -11.88
N ASN A 204 12.84 -14.73 -13.21
CA ASN A 204 11.92 -15.51 -14.03
C ASN A 204 12.26 -17.02 -14.03
N SER A 205 13.09 -17.49 -13.09
CA SER A 205 13.32 -18.92 -12.88
C SER A 205 12.01 -19.61 -12.49
N LEU A 206 11.74 -20.73 -13.17
CA LEU A 206 10.52 -21.50 -12.93
C LEU A 206 10.63 -22.20 -11.56
N PRO A 207 9.55 -22.32 -10.76
CA PRO A 207 9.61 -23.01 -9.47
C PRO A 207 10.30 -24.37 -9.60
N ALA A 208 11.29 -24.66 -8.73
CA ALA A 208 12.32 -25.68 -9.00
C ALA A 208 11.83 -27.08 -9.43
N LYS A 209 10.62 -27.49 -9.02
CA LYS A 209 9.91 -28.68 -9.55
C LYS A 209 9.82 -28.68 -11.10
N LYS A 210 9.45 -27.54 -11.69
CA LYS A 210 9.40 -27.34 -13.15
C LYS A 210 10.79 -27.35 -13.77
N HIS A 211 11.81 -26.75 -13.14
CA HIS A 211 13.17 -26.88 -13.64
C HIS A 211 13.63 -28.33 -13.68
N ILE A 212 13.38 -29.15 -12.66
CA ILE A 212 13.76 -30.57 -12.68
C ILE A 212 13.01 -31.34 -13.79
N GLN A 213 11.70 -31.15 -13.96
CA GLN A 213 10.94 -31.82 -15.02
C GLN A 213 11.31 -31.34 -16.43
N VAL A 214 11.51 -30.04 -16.63
CA VAL A 214 11.96 -29.47 -17.90
C VAL A 214 13.40 -29.89 -18.20
N ILE A 215 14.31 -29.93 -17.23
CA ILE A 215 15.68 -30.42 -17.41
C ILE A 215 15.67 -31.90 -17.80
N VAL A 216 14.82 -32.75 -17.22
CA VAL A 216 14.72 -34.16 -17.63
C VAL A 216 14.17 -34.30 -19.06
N GLY A 217 13.08 -33.61 -19.39
CA GLY A 217 12.48 -33.65 -20.74
C GLY A 217 13.41 -33.07 -21.82
N VAL A 218 14.02 -31.91 -21.55
CA VAL A 218 14.99 -31.26 -22.43
C VAL A 218 16.28 -32.07 -22.50
N SER A 219 16.76 -32.71 -21.43
CA SER A 219 17.93 -33.60 -21.51
C SER A 219 17.67 -34.81 -22.41
N GLY A 220 16.47 -35.39 -22.36
CA GLY A 220 16.07 -36.46 -23.30
C GLY A 220 16.08 -35.98 -24.76
N LEU A 221 15.50 -34.80 -25.03
CA LEU A 221 15.47 -34.21 -26.36
C LEU A 221 16.88 -33.81 -26.86
N VAL A 222 17.68 -33.19 -25.99
CA VAL A 222 19.03 -32.70 -26.26
C VAL A 222 20.03 -33.84 -26.41
N LEU A 223 19.91 -34.95 -25.69
CA LEU A 223 20.73 -36.14 -25.95
C LEU A 223 20.48 -36.68 -27.37
N GLY A 224 19.22 -36.69 -27.84
CA GLY A 224 18.90 -37.02 -29.23
C GLY A 224 19.50 -36.02 -30.26
N ILE A 225 19.50 -34.72 -29.95
CA ILE A 225 20.01 -33.67 -30.84
C ILE A 225 21.55 -33.53 -30.81
N VAL A 226 22.20 -33.81 -29.67
CA VAL A 226 23.67 -33.72 -29.50
C VAL A 226 24.37 -34.89 -30.19
N LEU A 227 23.77 -36.08 -30.21
CA LEU A 227 24.27 -37.21 -31.01
C LEU A 227 24.21 -36.91 -32.52
N MET A 228 23.34 -35.99 -32.97
CA MET A 228 23.24 -35.55 -34.37
C MET A 228 24.14 -34.34 -34.69
N SER A 229 24.42 -33.45 -33.73
CA SER A 229 25.12 -32.18 -33.97
C SER A 229 26.59 -32.15 -33.54
N SER A 230 27.05 -33.06 -32.69
CA SER A 230 28.43 -33.10 -32.18
C SER A 230 29.52 -33.31 -33.24
N GLY A 231 29.16 -33.77 -34.45
CA GLY A 231 30.09 -33.87 -35.58
C GLY A 231 30.48 -32.55 -36.24
N LEU A 232 29.81 -31.43 -35.95
CA LEU A 232 29.91 -30.19 -36.74
C LEU A 232 30.58 -28.99 -36.03
N ILE A 233 30.82 -29.04 -34.72
CA ILE A 233 31.31 -27.88 -33.94
C ILE A 233 32.66 -28.17 -33.26
N TYR A 234 33.67 -28.54 -34.07
CA TYR A 234 35.08 -28.57 -33.64
C TYR A 234 35.86 -27.29 -34.05
N TYR A 235 35.18 -26.25 -34.57
CA TYR A 235 35.85 -25.11 -35.19
C TYR A 235 35.79 -23.77 -34.40
N LYS A 236 36.70 -23.66 -33.43
CA LYS A 236 37.35 -22.42 -32.89
C LYS A 236 36.70 -21.63 -31.71
N ARG A 237 37.51 -20.67 -31.23
CA ARG A 237 37.65 -19.96 -29.92
C ARG A 237 37.53 -18.41 -30.16
N LYS A 238 37.47 -17.44 -29.24
CA LYS A 238 37.55 -17.28 -27.74
C LYS A 238 37.19 -15.81 -27.30
N SER A 239 36.86 -15.59 -26.01
CA SER A 239 36.59 -14.35 -25.20
C SER A 239 37.57 -13.15 -25.35
N ALA A 240 37.35 -11.91 -24.85
CA ALA A 240 36.59 -11.36 -23.67
C ALA A 240 36.00 -9.93 -23.95
N ALA A 241 35.71 -8.92 -23.06
CA ALA A 241 36.06 -8.55 -21.66
C ALA A 241 35.06 -7.51 -21.01
N ASN A 242 35.44 -6.78 -19.93
CA ASN A 242 34.59 -5.92 -19.05
C ASN A 242 34.80 -4.39 -19.18
N THR A 243 33.92 -3.56 -18.57
CA THR A 243 34.16 -2.14 -18.13
C THR A 243 33.21 -1.76 -16.95
N THR A 244 33.53 -0.71 -16.19
CA THR A 244 32.89 -0.28 -14.91
C THR A 244 32.06 1.02 -15.02
N VAL A 245 31.24 1.31 -14.00
CA VAL A 245 30.40 2.53 -13.87
C VAL A 245 30.75 3.28 -12.55
N SER A 246 30.40 4.57 -12.45
CA SER A 246 30.55 5.42 -11.25
C SER A 246 29.24 6.16 -10.94
N GLN A 247 29.06 6.59 -9.70
CA GLN A 247 27.79 7.07 -9.12
C GLN A 247 27.92 8.51 -8.60
N VAL A 248 26.81 9.25 -8.57
CA VAL A 248 26.69 10.61 -8.01
C VAL A 248 25.48 10.66 -7.10
N CYS A 249 25.62 11.20 -5.90
CA CYS A 249 24.52 11.40 -4.96
C CYS A 249 24.03 12.86 -4.99
N VAL A 250 22.72 13.04 -4.84
CA VAL A 250 22.08 14.34 -4.57
C VAL A 250 21.35 14.21 -3.24
N PHE A 251 21.62 15.12 -2.30
CA PHE A 251 20.93 15.15 -1.02
C PHE A 251 19.63 15.96 -1.14
N THR A 252 18.52 15.40 -0.70
CA THR A 252 17.24 16.13 -0.53
C THR A 252 17.17 16.78 0.85
N GLU A 253 16.60 17.97 0.93
CA GLU A 253 16.47 18.73 2.18
C GLU A 253 15.43 18.09 3.12
N GLU A 254 15.83 17.81 4.37
CA GLU A 254 14.95 17.26 5.39
C GLU A 254 14.04 18.36 5.99
N SER A 255 12.75 18.07 6.06
CA SER A 255 11.75 18.92 6.70
C SER A 255 10.66 18.07 7.34
N HIS A 256 10.24 18.46 8.54
CA HIS A 256 9.26 17.74 9.35
C HIS A 256 8.11 18.67 9.76
N GLN A 257 6.90 18.14 9.93
CA GLN A 257 5.72 18.90 10.36
C GLN A 257 4.95 18.18 11.47
N LEU A 258 4.99 18.72 12.69
CA LEU A 258 4.19 18.25 13.82
C LEU A 258 2.86 19.04 13.87
N CYS A 259 1.71 18.38 13.87
CA CYS A 259 0.39 19.02 13.96
C CYS A 259 -0.43 18.48 15.14
N HIS A 260 -0.91 19.37 16.01
CA HIS A 260 -1.98 19.05 16.96
C HIS A 260 -3.33 19.42 16.32
N ILE A 261 -4.22 18.44 16.17
CA ILE A 261 -5.52 18.57 15.51
C ILE A 261 -6.61 18.36 16.56
N PHE A 262 -7.41 19.41 16.78
CA PHE A 262 -8.51 19.44 17.72
C PHE A 262 -9.83 19.51 16.95
N GLY A 263 -10.71 18.54 17.11
CA GLY A 263 -12.05 18.52 16.52
C GLY A 263 -13.12 18.47 17.61
N CYS A 264 -14.16 19.29 17.50
CA CYS A 264 -15.33 19.16 18.37
C CYS A 264 -16.64 19.45 17.63
N PHE A 265 -17.65 18.67 17.97
CA PHE A 265 -19.04 18.89 17.61
C PHE A 265 -19.71 19.77 18.67
N ASP A 266 -20.69 20.58 18.25
CA ASP A 266 -21.60 21.28 19.17
C ASP A 266 -22.38 20.30 20.07
N SER A 267 -22.63 19.06 19.61
CA SER A 267 -23.47 18.08 20.30
C SER A 267 -22.77 16.84 20.89
N SER A 268 -21.45 16.64 20.71
CA SER A 268 -20.81 15.36 21.09
C SER A 268 -19.33 15.44 21.52
N ASP A 269 -18.65 14.30 21.52
CA ASP A 269 -17.27 14.14 21.99
C ASP A 269 -16.27 14.98 21.18
N THR A 270 -15.19 15.39 21.85
CA THR A 270 -14.05 16.08 21.26
C THR A 270 -13.01 15.04 20.86
N GLN A 271 -12.45 15.18 19.67
CA GLN A 271 -11.29 14.43 19.19
C GLN A 271 -10.05 15.31 19.33
N VAL A 272 -8.96 14.73 19.86
CA VAL A 272 -7.63 15.36 19.83
C VAL A 272 -6.65 14.32 19.33
N ILE A 273 -5.95 14.64 18.25
CA ILE A 273 -5.03 13.79 17.51
C ILE A 273 -3.75 14.60 17.27
N VAL A 274 -2.58 14.01 17.51
CA VAL A 274 -1.29 14.66 17.22
C VAL A 274 -0.57 13.85 16.16
N THR A 275 -0.18 14.49 15.05
CA THR A 275 0.54 13.87 13.93
C THR A 275 1.93 14.46 13.75
N LEU A 276 2.84 13.69 13.14
CA LEU A 276 4.14 14.12 12.63
C LEU A 276 4.24 13.62 11.19
N ASP A 277 4.43 14.52 10.22
CA ASP A 277 4.48 14.19 8.78
C ASP A 277 3.22 13.42 8.31
N ASP A 278 2.07 13.87 8.79
CA ASP A 278 0.73 13.26 8.70
C ASP A 278 0.57 11.86 9.34
N ASP A 279 1.62 11.28 9.94
CA ASP A 279 1.54 10.06 10.75
C ASP A 279 1.14 10.37 12.19
N GLU A 280 0.02 9.81 12.68
CA GLU A 280 -0.41 9.98 14.07
C GLU A 280 0.61 9.45 15.08
N LEU A 281 0.81 10.16 16.19
CA LEU A 281 1.66 9.80 17.32
C LEU A 281 0.84 9.33 18.52
N TYR A 282 -0.25 10.03 18.82
CA TYR A 282 -1.20 9.73 19.88
C TYR A 282 -2.53 10.47 19.67
N HIS A 283 -3.57 9.96 20.31
CA HIS A 283 -4.84 10.64 20.52
C HIS A 283 -5.23 10.63 22.01
N VAL A 284 -6.29 11.37 22.35
CA VAL A 284 -6.78 11.45 23.74
C VAL A 284 -8.04 10.63 23.93
N ASP A 285 -7.99 9.66 24.85
CA ASP A 285 -9.19 8.98 25.33
C ASP A 285 -9.74 9.74 26.55
N PHE A 286 -10.70 10.64 26.29
CA PHE A 286 -11.37 11.42 27.33
C PHE A 286 -12.28 10.59 28.26
N LYS A 287 -12.54 9.32 27.98
CA LYS A 287 -13.32 8.41 28.84
C LYS A 287 -12.39 7.62 29.77
N LYS A 288 -11.15 7.34 29.35
CA LYS A 288 -10.07 6.76 30.19
C LYS A 288 -9.20 7.82 30.89
N HIS A 289 -9.36 9.10 30.55
CA HIS A 289 -8.53 10.23 31.03
C HIS A 289 -7.03 10.06 30.73
N SER A 290 -6.69 9.54 29.55
CA SER A 290 -5.33 9.19 29.18
C SER A 290 -4.98 9.55 27.72
N LEU A 291 -3.68 9.62 27.45
CA LEU A 291 -3.17 9.62 26.08
C LEU A 291 -3.07 8.17 25.59
N VAL A 292 -3.77 7.86 24.51
CA VAL A 292 -3.58 6.60 23.78
C VAL A 292 -2.48 6.85 22.75
N TRP A 293 -1.28 6.48 23.15
CA TRP A 293 -0.09 6.52 22.29
C TRP A 293 -0.13 5.39 21.27
N GLU A 294 0.14 5.72 20.01
CA GLU A 294 0.31 4.72 18.96
C GLU A 294 1.46 3.79 19.34
N ASN A 295 1.29 2.48 19.09
CA ASN A 295 2.22 1.50 19.63
C ASN A 295 3.64 1.64 19.06
N LYS A 296 3.77 2.22 17.87
CA LYS A 296 5.03 2.66 17.25
C LYS A 296 5.88 3.61 18.08
N ILE A 297 5.28 4.40 18.98
CA ILE A 297 6.03 5.31 19.85
C ILE A 297 6.66 4.50 20.99
N PRO A 298 8.00 4.47 21.13
CA PRO A 298 8.66 3.73 22.21
C PRO A 298 8.17 4.17 23.59
N SER A 299 7.98 3.23 24.52
CA SER A 299 7.42 3.50 25.85
C SER A 299 8.21 4.55 26.65
N PHE A 300 9.50 4.71 26.40
CA PHE A 300 10.34 5.75 27.03
C PHE A 300 10.15 7.16 26.44
N LEU A 301 9.51 7.29 25.28
CA LEU A 301 9.10 8.57 24.69
C LEU A 301 7.63 8.92 24.98
N ARG A 302 6.83 7.97 25.50
CA ARG A 302 5.43 8.22 25.92
C ARG A 302 5.42 9.03 27.21
N VAL A 303 4.77 10.19 27.19
CA VAL A 303 4.78 11.16 28.31
C VAL A 303 3.37 11.63 28.63
N GLU A 304 2.97 11.68 29.90
CA GLU A 304 1.58 12.05 30.27
C GLU A 304 1.32 13.57 30.32
N TRP A 305 2.37 14.41 30.37
CA TRP A 305 2.21 15.85 30.56
C TRP A 305 1.36 16.57 29.48
N PRO A 306 1.29 16.13 28.20
CA PRO A 306 0.40 16.76 27.21
C PRO A 306 -1.08 16.62 27.55
N TYR A 307 -1.53 15.57 28.28
CA TYR A 307 -2.97 15.37 28.57
C TYR A 307 -3.63 16.60 29.20
N LYS A 308 -2.93 17.30 30.11
CA LYS A 308 -3.44 18.53 30.75
C LYS A 308 -3.55 19.73 29.81
N TYR A 309 -2.77 19.73 28.73
CA TYR A 309 -2.83 20.72 27.65
C TYR A 309 -4.02 20.39 26.73
N GLU A 310 -4.17 19.13 26.32
CA GLU A 310 -5.26 18.69 25.45
C GLU A 310 -6.65 18.80 26.13
N GLU A 311 -6.71 18.55 27.44
CA GLU A 311 -7.91 18.79 28.26
C GLU A 311 -8.30 20.28 28.33
N TRP A 312 -7.33 21.20 28.43
CA TRP A 312 -7.61 22.64 28.34
C TRP A 312 -8.13 23.01 26.94
N TYR A 313 -7.56 22.42 25.89
CA TYR A 313 -8.01 22.64 24.51
C TYR A 313 -9.42 22.13 24.23
N ARG A 314 -9.85 21.00 24.80
CA ARG A 314 -11.24 20.53 24.71
C ARG A 314 -12.23 21.63 25.10
N ASP A 315 -11.96 22.27 26.24
CA ASP A 315 -12.81 23.33 26.77
C ASP A 315 -12.65 24.65 25.99
N VAL A 316 -11.51 24.90 25.33
CA VAL A 316 -11.35 26.00 24.37
C VAL A 316 -12.12 25.73 23.08
N CYS A 317 -12.06 24.52 22.52
CA CYS A 317 -12.72 24.09 21.29
C CYS A 317 -14.23 24.39 21.36
N LYS A 318 -14.90 23.87 22.39
CA LYS A 318 -16.34 24.10 22.63
C LYS A 318 -16.70 25.58 22.86
N ARG A 319 -15.77 26.38 23.40
CA ARG A 319 -15.90 27.85 23.56
C ARG A 319 -15.40 28.67 22.36
N LYS A 320 -14.99 28.04 21.26
CA LYS A 320 -14.56 28.70 20.02
C LYS A 320 -15.43 28.36 18.83
N ALA A 321 -16.06 27.19 18.79
CA ALA A 321 -17.08 26.83 17.80
C ALA A 321 -18.15 27.92 17.63
N TYR A 322 -18.72 28.44 18.74
CA TYR A 322 -19.80 29.45 18.69
C TYR A 322 -19.42 30.74 17.94
N ILE A 323 -18.13 31.10 17.87
CA ILE A 323 -17.67 32.32 17.18
C ILE A 323 -17.99 32.24 15.68
N TRP A 324 -17.99 31.04 15.11
CA TRP A 324 -18.11 30.81 13.67
C TRP A 324 -19.53 30.47 13.21
N THR A 325 -20.40 30.02 14.13
CA THR A 325 -21.82 29.72 13.85
C THR A 325 -22.66 30.85 13.23
N PRO A 326 -22.32 32.16 13.34
CA PRO A 326 -23.01 33.22 12.60
C PRO A 326 -22.71 33.23 11.09
N ASP A 327 -21.61 32.59 10.65
CA ASP A 327 -21.18 32.63 9.26
C ASP A 327 -21.93 31.61 8.39
N LYS A 328 -22.90 32.12 7.63
CA LYS A 328 -23.73 31.33 6.72
C LYS A 328 -23.03 30.91 5.42
N SER A 329 -21.77 31.31 5.21
CA SER A 329 -20.98 30.86 4.06
C SER A 329 -20.34 29.48 4.29
N ALA A 330 -20.13 29.08 5.54
CA ALA A 330 -19.65 27.75 5.93
C ALA A 330 -20.78 26.71 5.90
N THR A 331 -21.34 26.44 4.72
CA THR A 331 -22.34 25.39 4.51
C THR A 331 -21.84 24.03 4.98
N ARG A 332 -22.74 23.16 5.46
CA ARG A 332 -22.41 21.78 5.83
C ARG A 332 -21.81 21.07 4.62
N SER A 333 -20.52 20.71 4.73
CA SER A 333 -19.90 19.76 3.82
C SER A 333 -20.23 18.36 4.30
N GLU A 334 -20.62 17.51 3.37
CA GLU A 334 -20.82 16.07 3.54
C GLU A 334 -19.96 15.38 2.47
N ALA A 335 -19.33 14.25 2.79
CA ALA A 335 -18.57 13.45 1.83
C ALA A 335 -18.83 11.96 2.10
N PRO A 336 -19.31 11.19 1.11
CA PRO A 336 -19.58 9.77 1.28
C PRO A 336 -18.28 8.96 1.37
N PRO A 337 -18.26 7.86 2.14
CA PRO A 337 -17.13 6.95 2.22
C PRO A 337 -16.86 6.20 0.91
N GLU A 338 -15.59 6.08 0.56
CA GLU A 338 -15.09 5.02 -0.32
C GLU A 338 -14.70 3.79 0.52
N THR A 339 -15.00 2.58 0.06
CA THR A 339 -14.83 1.34 0.84
C THR A 339 -14.21 0.20 0.03
N VAL A 340 -13.22 -0.48 0.63
CA VAL A 340 -12.50 -1.64 0.07
C VAL A 340 -12.30 -2.70 1.16
N ILE A 341 -12.44 -3.99 0.81
CA ILE A 341 -12.07 -5.13 1.68
C ILE A 341 -10.90 -5.88 1.05
N TYR A 342 -9.90 -6.23 1.86
CA TYR A 342 -8.76 -7.06 1.47
C TYR A 342 -8.22 -7.84 2.68
N PRO A 343 -7.59 -9.02 2.48
CA PRO A 343 -6.87 -9.69 3.55
C PRO A 343 -5.55 -8.97 3.84
N ARG A 344 -5.09 -9.00 5.10
CA ARG A 344 -3.78 -8.43 5.49
C ARG A 344 -2.62 -9.13 4.77
N ASP A 345 -2.73 -10.44 4.64
CA ASP A 345 -1.71 -11.36 4.15
C ASP A 345 -2.29 -12.27 3.05
N GLY A 346 -1.44 -13.10 2.44
CA GLY A 346 -1.93 -14.17 1.56
C GLY A 346 -2.72 -15.20 2.36
N VAL A 347 -3.95 -15.51 1.93
CA VAL A 347 -4.89 -16.34 2.70
C VAL A 347 -4.41 -17.78 2.81
N ILE A 348 -4.38 -18.32 4.03
CA ILE A 348 -4.00 -19.71 4.32
C ILE A 348 -5.21 -20.46 4.91
N GLU A 349 -5.63 -21.55 4.27
CA GLU A 349 -6.72 -22.41 4.75
C GLU A 349 -6.41 -23.02 6.13
N GLU A 350 -7.45 -23.16 6.97
CA GLU A 350 -7.39 -23.68 8.34
C GLU A 350 -6.56 -22.87 9.37
N GLU A 351 -5.87 -21.80 8.97
CA GLU A 351 -5.11 -20.90 9.88
C GLU A 351 -5.86 -19.60 10.26
N ASP A 352 -5.39 -18.89 11.29
CA ASP A 352 -5.94 -17.58 11.69
C ASP A 352 -5.50 -16.48 10.71
N ASN A 353 -6.47 -15.88 10.02
CA ASN A 353 -6.27 -14.81 9.04
C ASN A 353 -6.95 -13.50 9.51
N THR A 354 -6.66 -12.36 8.86
CA THR A 354 -7.30 -11.06 9.13
C THR A 354 -7.78 -10.39 7.85
N LEU A 355 -9.07 -10.07 7.76
CA LEU A 355 -9.61 -9.12 6.78
C LEU A 355 -9.50 -7.70 7.31
N ILE A 356 -9.24 -6.77 6.40
CA ILE A 356 -9.23 -5.33 6.62
C ILE A 356 -10.33 -4.73 5.73
N CYS A 357 -11.26 -4.01 6.35
CA CYS A 357 -12.16 -3.10 5.65
C CYS A 357 -11.59 -1.70 5.83
N PHE A 358 -11.11 -1.11 4.73
CA PHE A 358 -10.62 0.27 4.69
C PHE A 358 -11.74 1.18 4.19
N ILE A 359 -12.00 2.23 4.96
CA ILE A 359 -13.01 3.24 4.65
C ILE A 359 -12.30 4.60 4.60
N ASN A 360 -12.45 5.34 3.51
CA ASN A 360 -11.69 6.57 3.23
C ASN A 360 -12.58 7.72 2.70
N LYS A 361 -12.05 8.94 2.72
CA LYS A 361 -12.62 10.20 2.18
C LYS A 361 -13.94 10.69 2.79
N PHE A 362 -14.45 10.05 3.84
CA PHE A 362 -15.73 10.43 4.44
C PHE A 362 -15.64 11.69 5.29
N PHE A 363 -16.78 12.38 5.44
CA PHE A 363 -16.94 13.49 6.40
C PHE A 363 -18.43 13.73 6.69
N PRO A 364 -18.87 13.94 7.95
CA PRO A 364 -18.06 14.12 9.18
C PRO A 364 -17.42 12.83 9.71
N PRO A 365 -16.52 12.91 10.71
CA PRO A 365 -15.82 11.75 11.29
C PRO A 365 -16.69 10.75 12.08
N VAL A 366 -18.02 10.89 12.08
CA VAL A 366 -18.95 9.95 12.72
C VAL A 366 -19.39 8.92 11.69
N ILE A 367 -19.12 7.64 11.96
CA ILE A 367 -19.39 6.52 11.05
C ILE A 367 -19.69 5.27 11.88
N ASN A 368 -20.52 4.37 11.36
CA ASN A 368 -20.81 3.07 11.96
C ASN A 368 -20.48 1.94 10.97
N ILE A 369 -19.90 0.85 11.48
CA ILE A 369 -19.31 -0.22 10.66
C ILE A 369 -19.73 -1.56 11.25
N LYS A 370 -20.26 -2.46 10.41
CA LYS A 370 -20.66 -3.82 10.76
C LYS A 370 -19.96 -4.83 9.86
N TRP A 371 -19.67 -6.00 10.40
CA TRP A 371 -19.18 -7.15 9.64
C TRP A 371 -20.24 -8.24 9.63
N THR A 372 -20.37 -8.93 8.50
CA THR A 372 -21.11 -10.20 8.42
C THR A 372 -20.25 -11.30 7.82
N LYS A 373 -20.63 -12.54 8.12
CA LYS A 373 -20.15 -13.76 7.46
C LYS A 373 -21.38 -14.55 7.04
N ASN A 374 -21.50 -14.87 5.74
CA ASN A 374 -22.63 -15.60 5.18
C ASN A 374 -23.98 -15.00 5.63
N ASP A 375 -24.08 -13.66 5.54
CA ASP A 375 -25.18 -12.79 6.00
C ASP A 375 -25.47 -12.75 7.52
N GLU A 376 -24.76 -13.52 8.36
CA GLU A 376 -24.86 -13.42 9.83
C GLU A 376 -23.87 -12.37 10.40
N GLU A 377 -24.34 -11.49 11.30
CA GLU A 377 -23.51 -10.43 11.91
C GLU A 377 -22.48 -11.01 12.90
N VAL A 378 -21.20 -10.61 12.75
CA VAL A 378 -20.07 -11.14 13.55
C VAL A 378 -19.45 -10.09 14.46
N THR A 379 -19.24 -10.45 15.73
CA THR A 379 -18.72 -9.53 16.75
C THR A 379 -17.20 -9.32 16.64
N VAL A 380 -16.79 -8.12 16.26
CA VAL A 380 -15.38 -7.68 16.29
C VAL A 380 -14.93 -7.43 17.74
N LYS A 381 -13.72 -7.89 18.09
CA LYS A 381 -13.05 -7.54 19.36
C LYS A 381 -12.57 -6.09 19.30
N ASP A 382 -12.83 -5.32 20.35
CA ASP A 382 -12.46 -3.91 20.45
C ASP A 382 -12.97 -3.04 19.28
N ALA A 383 -14.29 -3.04 19.07
CA ALA A 383 -15.01 -2.27 18.05
C ALA A 383 -14.99 -0.74 18.25
N PHE A 384 -13.88 -0.16 18.71
CA PHE A 384 -13.66 1.28 18.81
C PHE A 384 -13.32 1.85 17.42
N ILE A 385 -14.30 2.52 16.80
CA ILE A 385 -14.14 3.17 15.49
C ILE A 385 -13.28 4.43 15.65
N LYS A 386 -12.00 4.33 15.24
CA LYS A 386 -11.01 5.41 15.28
C LYS A 386 -10.93 6.12 13.92
N SER A 387 -11.70 7.19 13.73
CA SER A 387 -11.61 8.05 12.54
C SER A 387 -10.34 8.91 12.56
N ILE A 388 -9.44 8.67 11.60
CA ILE A 388 -8.15 9.37 11.43
C ILE A 388 -8.32 10.47 10.38
N ALA A 389 -7.79 11.67 10.63
CA ALA A 389 -7.93 12.81 9.73
C ALA A 389 -6.97 12.72 8.53
N ASN A 390 -7.46 12.98 7.33
CA ASN A 390 -6.66 13.12 6.11
C ASN A 390 -6.12 14.56 5.96
N PRO A 391 -5.07 14.78 5.14
CA PRO A 391 -4.55 16.12 4.86
C PRO A 391 -5.61 17.09 4.32
N ASP A 392 -6.51 16.59 3.46
CA ASP A 392 -7.62 17.29 2.80
C ASP A 392 -8.84 17.57 3.71
N GLY A 393 -8.79 17.20 5.00
CA GLY A 393 -9.87 17.39 5.95
C GLY A 393 -11.03 16.38 5.83
N THR A 394 -10.91 15.36 4.98
CA THR A 394 -11.73 14.13 5.09
C THR A 394 -11.19 13.22 6.20
N PHE A 395 -11.80 12.05 6.38
CA PHE A 395 -11.36 11.04 7.34
C PHE A 395 -11.23 9.66 6.69
N HIS A 396 -10.40 8.82 7.30
CA HIS A 396 -10.32 7.40 7.03
C HIS A 396 -10.39 6.57 8.32
N VAL A 397 -10.73 5.29 8.21
CA VAL A 397 -10.70 4.33 9.31
C VAL A 397 -10.49 2.92 8.77
N PHE A 398 -9.80 2.09 9.56
CA PHE A 398 -9.63 0.67 9.30
C PHE A 398 -10.48 -0.12 10.29
N SER A 399 -11.26 -1.08 9.80
CA SER A 399 -11.93 -2.09 10.62
C SER A 399 -11.32 -3.46 10.32
N TYR A 400 -11.14 -4.28 11.35
CA TYR A 400 -10.43 -5.55 11.27
C TYR A 400 -11.35 -6.70 11.67
N LEU A 401 -11.34 -7.78 10.90
CA LEU A 401 -12.04 -9.02 11.23
C LEU A 401 -11.06 -10.19 11.17
N ASN A 402 -10.78 -10.79 12.33
CA ASN A 402 -10.03 -12.04 12.41
C ASN A 402 -10.96 -13.21 12.07
N PHE A 403 -10.50 -14.11 11.20
CA PHE A 403 -11.29 -15.22 10.68
C PHE A 403 -10.42 -16.43 10.37
N ILE A 404 -11.02 -17.62 10.39
CA ILE A 404 -10.43 -18.81 9.78
C ILE A 404 -11.17 -19.03 8.45
N PRO A 405 -10.48 -18.95 7.29
CA PRO A 405 -11.10 -19.13 5.98
C PRO A 405 -11.59 -20.56 5.77
N LYS A 406 -12.72 -20.70 5.08
CA LYS A 406 -13.18 -21.95 4.47
C LYS A 406 -13.66 -21.64 3.05
N GLN A 407 -13.51 -22.62 2.16
CA GLN A 407 -13.97 -22.50 0.78
C GLN A 407 -15.46 -22.12 0.73
N GLY A 408 -15.79 -21.06 -0.01
CA GLY A 408 -17.17 -20.59 -0.18
C GLY A 408 -17.75 -19.76 0.97
N ASP A 409 -16.96 -19.41 2.00
CA ASP A 409 -17.36 -18.36 2.95
C ASP A 409 -17.33 -16.98 2.26
N ILE A 410 -18.41 -16.22 2.43
CA ILE A 410 -18.54 -14.82 1.99
C ILE A 410 -18.51 -13.91 3.21
N TYR A 411 -17.65 -12.91 3.20
CA TYR A 411 -17.54 -11.90 4.24
C TYR A 411 -18.01 -10.55 3.71
N SER A 412 -18.70 -9.76 4.53
CA SER A 412 -19.11 -8.41 4.16
C SER A 412 -18.78 -7.37 5.21
N CYS A 413 -18.48 -6.15 4.75
CA CYS A 413 -18.34 -4.95 5.57
C CYS A 413 -19.41 -3.97 5.13
N THR A 414 -20.29 -3.57 6.05
CA THR A 414 -21.40 -2.64 5.82
C THR A 414 -21.15 -1.35 6.58
N VAL A 415 -21.26 -0.22 5.89
CA VAL A 415 -20.89 1.10 6.37
C VAL A 415 -22.11 2.03 6.37
N GLU A 416 -22.45 2.56 7.54
CA GLU A 416 -23.51 3.54 7.76
C GLU A 416 -22.86 4.90 8.04
N HIS A 417 -23.20 5.91 7.23
CA HIS A 417 -22.64 7.26 7.30
C HIS A 417 -23.68 8.30 6.89
N GLU A 418 -23.66 9.51 7.45
CA GLU A 418 -24.71 10.51 7.20
C GLU A 418 -24.72 11.13 5.80
N ALA A 419 -23.63 10.96 5.03
CA ALA A 419 -23.53 11.37 3.63
C ALA A 419 -23.95 10.26 2.64
N LEU A 420 -24.58 9.19 3.13
CA LEU A 420 -25.14 8.10 2.32
C LEU A 420 -26.67 8.07 2.47
N GLU A 421 -27.39 7.86 1.36
CA GLU A 421 -28.84 7.61 1.39
C GLU A 421 -29.18 6.18 1.84
N GLU A 422 -28.31 5.20 1.53
CA GLU A 422 -28.41 3.79 1.91
C GLU A 422 -27.04 3.25 2.39
N PRO A 423 -26.98 2.26 3.31
CA PRO A 423 -25.71 1.71 3.79
C PRO A 423 -24.84 1.11 2.69
N LEU A 424 -23.55 1.42 2.71
CA LEU A 424 -22.60 0.95 1.70
C LEU A 424 -21.97 -0.38 2.12
N THR A 425 -22.37 -1.47 1.47
CA THR A 425 -21.80 -2.81 1.68
C THR A 425 -20.74 -3.15 0.64
N ARG A 426 -19.67 -3.81 1.10
CA ARG A 426 -18.68 -4.52 0.28
C ARG A 426 -18.63 -5.98 0.67
N PHE A 427 -18.28 -6.84 -0.28
CA PHE A 427 -18.16 -8.29 -0.11
C PHE A 427 -16.74 -8.75 -0.45
N TRP A 428 -16.33 -9.88 0.12
CA TRP A 428 -15.07 -10.56 -0.14
C TRP A 428 -15.28 -12.08 -0.02
N GLU A 429 -14.70 -12.85 -0.94
CA GLU A 429 -14.91 -14.29 -1.09
C GLU A 429 -13.57 -15.04 -1.13
N VAL A 430 -13.57 -16.31 -0.71
CA VAL A 430 -12.37 -17.16 -0.71
C VAL A 430 -12.17 -17.82 -2.08
N GLU A 431 -11.25 -17.28 -2.89
CA GLU A 431 -10.86 -17.82 -4.21
C GLU A 431 -10.03 -19.12 -4.12
N THR A 432 -10.05 -19.95 -5.18
CA THR A 432 -9.30 -21.23 -5.26
C THR A 432 -8.61 -21.45 -6.61
N GLU A 433 -7.33 -21.86 -6.64
CA GLU A 433 -6.64 -22.26 -7.88
C GLU A 433 -6.94 -23.72 -8.30
N GLU A 434 -7.63 -23.92 -9.43
CA GLU A 434 -7.78 -25.25 -10.04
C GLU A 434 -6.47 -25.74 -10.70
N SER A 435 -5.72 -26.60 -10.00
CA SER A 435 -4.41 -27.12 -10.43
C SER A 435 -4.43 -28.19 -11.55
N ASN A 436 -5.42 -28.16 -12.45
CA ASN A 436 -5.69 -29.22 -13.43
C ASN A 436 -4.75 -29.23 -14.66
N GLY A 437 -4.12 -28.10 -15.00
CA GLY A 437 -3.40 -27.94 -16.28
C GLY A 437 -2.04 -28.64 -16.41
N LEU A 438 -1.41 -29.08 -15.31
CA LEU A 438 0.00 -29.51 -15.33
C LEU A 438 0.21 -30.96 -15.82
N ALA A 439 -0.75 -31.86 -15.57
CA ALA A 439 -0.60 -33.29 -15.85
C ALA A 439 -0.48 -33.61 -17.35
N VAL A 440 -1.20 -32.87 -18.20
CA VAL A 440 -1.30 -33.11 -19.65
C VAL A 440 0.07 -32.93 -20.34
N PHE A 441 0.83 -31.90 -19.94
CA PHE A 441 2.14 -31.61 -20.53
C PHE A 441 3.17 -32.72 -20.29
N CYS A 442 3.14 -33.39 -19.13
CA CYS A 442 4.06 -34.49 -18.83
C CYS A 442 3.82 -35.73 -19.70
N ALA A 443 2.56 -36.05 -20.01
CA ALA A 443 2.20 -37.20 -20.85
C ALA A 443 2.71 -37.05 -22.29
N VAL A 444 2.53 -35.86 -22.89
CA VAL A 444 2.97 -35.57 -24.27
C VAL A 444 4.49 -35.61 -24.39
N GLY A 445 5.22 -35.03 -23.43
CA GLY A 445 6.70 -35.00 -23.45
C GLY A 445 7.34 -36.39 -23.42
N LEU A 446 6.81 -37.31 -22.59
CA LEU A 446 7.28 -38.70 -22.51
C LEU A 446 7.07 -39.46 -23.83
N PHE A 447 5.92 -39.26 -24.49
CA PHE A 447 5.60 -39.94 -25.74
C PHE A 447 6.57 -39.55 -26.87
N VAL A 448 6.84 -38.25 -27.03
CA VAL A 448 7.78 -37.74 -28.06
C VAL A 448 9.21 -38.24 -27.81
N GLY A 449 9.66 -38.25 -26.55
CA GLY A 449 11.00 -38.75 -26.20
C GLY A 449 11.24 -40.21 -26.58
N LEU A 450 10.26 -41.09 -26.32
CA LEU A 450 10.36 -42.52 -26.66
C LEU A 450 10.46 -42.76 -28.18
N VAL A 451 9.68 -42.01 -28.98
CA VAL A 451 9.73 -42.08 -30.45
C VAL A 451 11.11 -41.65 -30.98
N GLY A 452 11.71 -40.60 -30.39
CA GLY A 452 13.05 -40.13 -30.76
C GLY A 452 14.14 -41.18 -30.53
N VAL A 453 14.11 -41.89 -29.39
CA VAL A 453 15.07 -42.96 -29.08
C VAL A 453 14.94 -44.14 -30.03
N ALA A 454 13.71 -44.55 -30.38
CA ALA A 454 13.46 -45.62 -31.35
C ALA A 454 13.98 -45.24 -32.76
N GLY A 455 13.75 -44.01 -33.22
CA GLY A 455 14.29 -43.52 -34.48
C GLY A 455 15.83 -43.46 -34.50
N GLY A 456 16.44 -42.90 -33.46
CA GLY A 456 17.89 -42.78 -33.34
C GLY A 456 18.60 -44.14 -33.33
N THR A 457 18.08 -45.11 -32.58
CA THR A 457 18.64 -46.47 -32.51
C THR A 457 18.48 -47.24 -33.82
N PHE A 458 17.37 -47.04 -34.57
CA PHE A 458 17.21 -47.59 -35.92
C PHE A 458 18.28 -47.07 -36.88
N PHE A 459 18.49 -45.75 -36.98
CA PHE A 459 19.53 -45.19 -37.85
C PHE A 459 20.95 -45.60 -37.44
N PHE A 460 21.22 -45.73 -36.13
CA PHE A 460 22.53 -46.17 -35.63
C PHE A 460 22.82 -47.65 -35.96
N TYR A 461 21.84 -48.54 -35.85
CA TYR A 461 21.99 -49.92 -36.32
C TYR A 461 22.17 -50.01 -37.85
N HIS A 462 21.45 -49.17 -38.61
CA HIS A 462 21.55 -49.16 -40.06
C HIS A 462 22.90 -48.62 -40.57
N SER A 463 23.56 -47.73 -39.82
CA SER A 463 24.92 -47.26 -40.13
C SER A 463 26.00 -48.30 -39.78
N LEU A 464 25.84 -49.03 -38.67
CA LEU A 464 26.75 -50.11 -38.26
C LEU A 464 26.78 -51.32 -39.21
N LEU A 465 25.69 -51.57 -39.95
CA LEU A 465 25.61 -52.62 -40.98
C LEU A 465 25.95 -52.10 -42.40
N GLY A 466 26.41 -50.84 -42.53
CA GLY A 466 26.45 -50.09 -43.79
C GLY A 466 27.81 -49.95 -44.51
N ALA A 467 28.91 -50.53 -44.00
CA ALA A 467 30.24 -50.39 -44.61
C ALA A 467 31.13 -51.63 -44.37
N GLU A 468 31.69 -52.33 -45.37
CA GLU A 468 31.49 -52.27 -46.84
C GLU A 468 31.20 -53.70 -47.38
N PRO A 469 30.73 -53.86 -48.62
CA PRO A 469 31.70 -54.01 -49.71
C PRO A 469 31.26 -53.36 -51.04
N TRP A 470 31.72 -52.12 -51.31
CA TRP A 470 31.62 -51.53 -52.66
C TRP A 470 32.94 -50.90 -53.15
N ASN A 471 33.88 -50.58 -52.25
CA ASN A 471 35.19 -50.03 -52.62
C ASN A 471 36.29 -51.11 -52.73
N ARG A 472 35.92 -52.40 -52.73
CA ARG A 472 36.77 -53.49 -53.24
C ARG A 472 36.51 -53.69 -54.74
N GLN A 473 35.26 -54.02 -55.09
CA GLN A 473 34.82 -54.32 -56.45
C GLN A 473 35.13 -53.20 -57.47
N ARG A 474 35.18 -51.93 -57.07
CA ARG A 474 35.63 -50.84 -57.96
C ARG A 474 37.13 -50.87 -58.27
N ARG A 475 37.99 -51.19 -57.29
CA ARG A 475 39.44 -51.38 -57.50
C ARG A 475 39.71 -52.59 -58.38
N ASP A 476 38.99 -53.69 -58.15
CA ASP A 476 39.12 -54.91 -58.93
C ASP A 476 38.78 -54.66 -60.43
N MET A 477 37.78 -53.81 -60.72
CA MET A 477 37.46 -53.38 -62.09
C MET A 477 38.52 -52.42 -62.69
N GLU A 478 39.02 -51.47 -61.90
CA GLU A 478 40.06 -50.50 -62.31
C GLU A 478 41.46 -51.13 -62.49
N GLU A 479 41.67 -52.37 -62.03
CA GLU A 479 42.83 -53.19 -62.38
C GLU A 479 42.55 -54.08 -63.61
N MET A 480 41.37 -54.71 -63.74
CA MET A 480 41.02 -55.48 -64.94
C MET A 480 41.03 -54.63 -66.22
N GLN A 481 40.57 -53.38 -66.16
CA GLN A 481 40.62 -52.48 -67.33
C GLN A 481 42.05 -52.02 -67.70
N ARG A 482 43.06 -52.25 -66.85
CA ARG A 482 44.49 -51.97 -67.13
C ARG A 482 45.28 -53.16 -67.68
N HIS A 483 44.62 -54.28 -68.01
CA HIS A 483 45.25 -55.44 -68.66
C HIS A 483 44.65 -55.80 -70.04
N HIS A 484 43.76 -54.96 -70.59
CA HIS A 484 43.15 -55.16 -71.91
C HIS A 484 43.37 -54.02 -72.92
N SER A 485 44.30 -53.08 -72.63
CA SER A 485 44.62 -51.96 -73.52
C SER A 485 46.12 -51.67 -73.61
N VAL A 486 46.81 -52.49 -74.42
CA VAL A 486 48.18 -52.30 -74.97
C VAL A 486 49.31 -52.20 -73.94
#